data_AF-A0A924E4Z3-F1
#
_entry.id   AF-A0A924E4Z3-F1
#
_cell.length_a   1.000
_cell.length_b   1.000
_cell.length_c   1.000
_cell.angle_alpha   90.00
_cell.angle_beta   90.00
_cell.angle_gamma   90.00
#
_symmetry.space_group_name_H-M   'P 1'
#
loop_
_entity.id
_entity.type
_entity.pdbx_description
1 polymer ?
#
loop_
_entity_poly.entity_id
_entity_poly.type
_entity_poly.pdbx_seq_one_letter_code
_entity_poly.pdbx_strand_id
1 'polypeptide(L)'
;MAKETFNKTEHRPISKHRIYVAVLALIVFLSCVLIAFKWHAVQSKSSEATIQNAAIASALRQHPISNLVGQIRKITALSPVVKGNQGLIPLTSCPRVDTASVIDPTKLDYRKSSFAYVLTYDTANQATNTDSKCSLSQVVAAYGRPNASILIAGSLTNPKEVILLYDKGVLKNSPDAPLRPQGPSTVVPIQLSQLLEKTDCGGQTDLNIVAHQDDDLLFLSPDLSRDIKSEKCSRTIYLTAGDAGLDQFYWLSREQGSEVAYSHMTTESDDLWIKRIVKLTDTEFITVATPKTNPKISLIFMHLPDGNFDGSGFKNSNNESLAKLATQRIAMIHSVDEQSTYSSDQLIAALGTLIKYYQPSVIRSQSSERSYKNNKYLDHSDHVTTGLYTKKAYQRVYSNSSGTVSNPKNLVPLYAYIGYPIHGIHDNLTFSDSQEKTQTFLQYAKFDSGVCQSVVDCAKSTTYGSYLKRQYKLEY
;
A
#
# COMPACT_ATOMS: atom_id res chain seq x y z
N MET A 1 -53.11 21.19 72.37
CA MET A 1 -51.96 20.40 72.85
C MET A 1 -51.35 19.68 71.66
N ALA A 2 -50.18 20.13 71.19
CA ALA A 2 -49.19 19.34 70.44
C ALA A 2 -47.94 20.22 70.33
N LYS A 3 -46.85 19.83 70.99
CA LYS A 3 -45.54 20.50 70.92
C LYS A 3 -44.77 19.88 69.76
N GLU A 4 -44.49 20.65 68.72
CA GLU A 4 -43.45 20.33 67.74
C GLU A 4 -42.07 20.59 68.37
N THR A 5 -41.27 19.54 68.49
CA THR A 5 -39.85 19.62 68.84
C THR A 5 -39.03 19.90 67.58
N PHE A 6 -38.56 21.15 67.44
CA PHE A 6 -37.50 21.53 66.51
C PHE A 6 -36.17 20.91 66.95
N ASN A 7 -35.62 20.01 66.14
CA ASN A 7 -34.32 19.40 66.36
C ASN A 7 -33.24 20.39 65.87
N LYS A 8 -32.51 21.01 66.81
CA LYS A 8 -31.40 21.93 66.53
C LYS A 8 -30.17 21.10 66.13
N THR A 9 -29.80 21.13 64.85
CA THR A 9 -28.52 20.60 64.37
C THR A 9 -27.37 21.47 64.90
N GLU A 10 -26.62 20.95 65.87
CA GLU A 10 -25.36 21.56 66.32
C GLU A 10 -24.31 21.52 65.20
N HIS A 11 -23.96 22.68 64.64
CA HIS A 11 -22.76 22.82 63.84
C HIS A 11 -21.52 22.84 64.75
N ARG A 12 -20.87 21.68 64.89
CA ARG A 12 -19.53 21.59 65.49
C ARG A 12 -18.51 22.29 64.59
N PRO A 13 -17.67 23.21 65.11
CA PRO A 13 -16.63 23.85 64.32
C PRO A 13 -15.61 22.81 63.86
N ILE A 14 -15.35 22.78 62.55
CA ILE A 14 -14.31 21.92 61.96
C ILE A 14 -12.97 22.40 62.52
N SER A 15 -12.28 21.54 63.28
CA SER A 15 -10.97 21.90 63.84
C SER A 15 -9.98 22.16 62.70
N LYS A 16 -9.12 23.18 62.85
CA LYS A 16 -8.08 23.52 61.85
C LYS A 16 -7.28 22.27 61.43
N HIS A 17 -7.06 21.34 62.36
CA HIS A 17 -6.41 20.06 62.12
C HIS A 17 -7.11 19.19 61.06
N ARG A 18 -8.46 19.12 61.06
CA ARG A 18 -9.22 18.39 60.04
C ARG A 18 -9.09 19.00 58.65
N ILE A 19 -8.99 20.33 58.56
CA ILE A 19 -8.74 21.03 57.30
C ILE A 19 -7.33 20.72 56.79
N TYR A 20 -6.31 20.75 57.66
CA TYR A 20 -4.94 20.39 57.27
C TYR A 20 -4.83 18.95 56.77
N VAL A 21 -5.46 17.99 57.46
CA VAL A 21 -5.47 16.58 57.04
C VAL A 21 -6.17 16.41 55.69
N ALA A 22 -7.29 17.09 55.46
CA ALA A 22 -8.01 17.05 54.18
C ALA A 22 -7.19 17.65 53.03
N VAL A 23 -6.49 18.77 53.27
CA VAL A 23 -5.60 19.40 52.28
C VAL A 23 -4.40 18.50 51.96
N LEU A 24 -3.78 17.89 52.97
CA LEU A 24 -2.68 16.93 52.78
C LEU A 24 -3.14 15.70 52.00
N ALA A 25 -4.31 15.15 52.34
CA ALA A 25 -4.89 14.02 51.61
C ALA A 25 -5.17 14.37 50.15
N LEU A 26 -5.67 15.58 49.86
CA LEU A 26 -5.88 16.06 48.50
C LEU A 26 -4.58 16.22 47.72
N ILE A 27 -3.52 16.77 48.35
CA ILE A 27 -2.20 16.92 47.72
C ILE A 27 -1.60 15.55 47.39
N VAL A 28 -1.68 14.59 48.32
CA VAL A 28 -1.21 13.21 48.11
C VAL A 28 -2.00 12.55 46.98
N PHE A 29 -3.33 12.69 46.99
CA PHE A 29 -4.18 12.14 45.94
C PHE A 29 -3.85 12.73 44.55
N LEU A 30 -3.74 14.05 44.44
CA LEU A 30 -3.34 14.73 43.20
C LEU A 30 -1.95 14.29 42.73
N SER A 31 -1.00 14.11 43.66
CA SER A 31 0.34 13.62 43.35
C SER A 31 0.31 12.19 42.81
N CYS A 32 -0.47 11.30 43.43
CA CYS A 32 -0.67 9.93 42.95
C CYS A 32 -1.33 9.89 41.56
N VAL A 33 -2.33 10.72 41.31
CA VAL A 33 -2.97 10.85 39.99
C VAL A 33 -1.96 11.30 38.94
N LEU A 34 -1.15 12.33 39.22
CA LEU A 34 -0.10 12.79 38.31
C LEU A 34 0.97 11.71 38.03
N ILE A 35 1.36 10.94 39.04
CA ILE A 35 2.28 9.81 38.89
C ILE A 35 1.65 8.73 37.99
N ALA A 36 0.37 8.39 38.21
CA ALA A 36 -0.34 7.41 37.39
C ALA A 36 -0.48 7.87 35.93
N PHE A 37 -0.82 9.14 35.68
CA PHE A 37 -0.87 9.72 34.33
C PHE A 37 0.50 9.67 33.64
N LYS A 38 1.58 10.05 34.35
CA LYS A 38 2.94 9.95 33.81
C LYS A 38 3.33 8.51 33.51
N TRP A 39 3.01 7.57 34.40
CA TRP A 39 3.31 6.16 34.21
C TRP A 39 2.55 5.57 33.02
N HIS A 40 1.26 5.86 32.88
CA HIS A 40 0.46 5.44 31.73
C HIS A 40 0.99 6.02 30.41
N ALA A 41 1.37 7.30 30.39
CA ALA A 41 1.96 7.94 29.21
C ALA A 41 3.34 7.36 28.83
N VAL A 42 4.14 6.94 29.82
CA VAL A 42 5.41 6.24 29.58
C VAL A 42 5.13 4.84 29.01
N GLN A 43 4.16 4.12 29.57
CA GLN A 43 3.80 2.78 29.12
C GLN A 43 3.24 2.80 27.69
N SER A 44 2.38 3.79 27.37
CA SER A 44 1.82 3.95 26.02
C SER A 44 2.90 4.25 24.98
N LYS A 45 3.86 5.13 25.30
CA LYS A 45 5.01 5.41 24.43
C LYS A 45 5.91 4.19 24.24
N SER A 46 6.11 3.40 25.30
CA SER A 46 6.87 2.16 25.22
C SER A 46 6.18 1.15 24.30
N SER A 47 4.85 0.99 24.40
CA SER A 47 4.11 0.08 23.52
C SER A 47 4.12 0.54 22.07
N GLU A 48 4.01 1.85 21.82
CA GLU A 48 4.07 2.41 20.46
C GLU A 48 5.44 2.14 19.82
N ALA A 49 6.53 2.37 20.55
CA ALA A 49 7.88 2.07 20.07
C ALA A 49 8.08 0.56 19.80
N THR A 50 7.51 -0.32 20.63
CA THR A 50 7.55 -1.77 20.39
C THR A 50 6.82 -2.15 19.10
N ILE A 51 5.62 -1.58 18.87
CA ILE A 51 4.84 -1.82 17.64
C ILE A 51 5.62 -1.34 16.40
N GLN A 52 6.17 -0.13 16.44
CA GLN A 52 6.97 0.43 15.33
C GLN A 52 8.20 -0.43 15.03
N ASN A 53 8.92 -0.88 16.06
CA ASN A 53 10.09 -1.73 15.87
C ASN A 53 9.73 -3.10 15.30
N ALA A 54 8.59 -3.68 15.70
CA ALA A 54 8.09 -4.92 15.14
C ALA A 54 7.67 -4.75 13.66
N ALA A 55 7.04 -3.62 13.32
CA ALA A 55 6.71 -3.26 11.94
C ALA A 55 7.98 -3.15 11.09
N ILE A 56 9.02 -2.45 11.56
CA ILE A 56 10.31 -2.37 10.84
C ILE A 56 10.92 -3.76 10.64
N ALA A 57 10.95 -4.60 11.68
CA ALA A 57 11.50 -5.95 11.55
C ALA A 57 10.72 -6.81 10.55
N SER A 58 9.40 -6.63 10.45
CA SER A 58 8.59 -7.36 9.47
C SER A 58 8.81 -6.84 8.04
N ALA A 59 8.94 -5.52 7.86
CA ALA A 59 9.34 -4.89 6.59
C ALA A 59 10.61 -5.51 6.02
N LEU A 60 11.63 -5.66 6.87
CA LEU A 60 12.94 -6.17 6.47
C LEU A 60 12.95 -7.67 6.17
N ARG A 61 12.00 -8.45 6.69
CA ARG A 61 11.86 -9.86 6.34
C ARG A 61 11.24 -10.04 4.96
N GLN A 62 10.28 -9.20 4.61
CA GLN A 62 9.51 -9.33 3.37
C GLN A 62 10.14 -8.57 2.21
N HIS A 63 10.93 -7.53 2.49
CA HIS A 63 11.79 -6.85 1.53
C HIS A 63 13.27 -7.10 1.90
N PRO A 64 13.83 -8.28 1.56
CA PRO A 64 15.15 -8.69 2.03
C PRO A 64 16.25 -7.77 1.48
N ILE A 65 16.78 -6.94 2.36
CA ILE A 65 17.92 -6.06 2.11
C ILE A 65 19.09 -6.46 2.99
N SER A 66 20.30 -6.12 2.56
CA SER A 66 21.52 -6.51 3.28
C SER A 66 21.77 -5.65 4.52
N ASN A 67 21.37 -4.38 4.49
CA ASN A 67 21.74 -3.40 5.50
C ASN A 67 20.58 -2.45 5.84
N LEU A 68 20.46 -2.12 7.13
CA LEU A 68 19.59 -1.09 7.65
C LEU A 68 20.42 0.03 8.27
N VAL A 69 20.28 1.23 7.73
CA VAL A 69 21.00 2.43 8.16
C VAL A 69 20.05 3.32 8.97
N GLY A 70 20.55 3.95 10.03
CA GLY A 70 19.76 4.89 10.81
C GLY A 70 20.50 5.44 12.01
N GLN A 71 19.81 6.29 12.77
CA GLN A 71 20.38 6.87 13.99
C GLN A 71 20.73 5.78 15.00
N ILE A 72 21.85 5.96 15.70
CA ILE A 72 22.40 4.94 16.61
C ILE A 72 21.37 4.43 17.61
N ARG A 73 20.63 5.32 18.29
CA ARG A 73 19.60 4.92 19.26
C ARG A 73 18.50 4.04 18.64
N LYS A 74 18.04 4.39 17.44
CA LYS A 74 16.98 3.63 16.74
C LYS A 74 17.51 2.27 16.29
N ILE A 75 18.71 2.23 15.71
CA ILE A 75 19.35 1.00 15.25
C ILE A 75 19.65 0.06 16.42
N THR A 76 20.18 0.58 17.53
CA THR A 76 20.39 -0.20 18.76
C THR A 76 19.08 -0.80 19.29
N ALA A 77 17.98 -0.03 19.27
CA ALA A 77 16.67 -0.51 19.70
C ALA A 77 16.06 -1.59 18.78
N LEU A 78 16.52 -1.70 17.54
CA LEU A 78 16.06 -2.70 16.57
C LEU A 78 16.82 -4.03 16.66
N SER A 79 18.01 -4.03 17.26
CA SER A 79 18.85 -5.23 17.43
C SER A 79 18.11 -6.45 18.03
N PRO A 80 17.21 -6.32 19.03
CA PRO A 80 16.49 -7.47 19.57
C PRO A 80 15.43 -8.07 18.64
N VAL A 81 14.91 -7.29 17.68
CA VAL A 81 13.75 -7.68 16.85
C VAL A 81 14.13 -7.99 15.40
N VAL A 82 15.19 -7.36 14.88
CA VAL A 82 15.74 -7.64 13.56
C VAL A 82 16.67 -8.85 13.70
N LYS A 83 16.22 -10.00 13.22
CA LYS A 83 16.96 -11.27 13.28
C LYS A 83 17.53 -11.61 11.90
N GLY A 84 18.80 -11.99 11.82
CA GLY A 84 19.43 -12.50 10.60
C GLY A 84 20.78 -11.86 10.28
N ASN A 85 21.24 -12.02 9.04
CA ASN A 85 22.54 -11.50 8.56
C ASN A 85 22.51 -10.00 8.17
N GLN A 86 21.42 -9.31 8.49
CA GLN A 86 21.22 -7.90 8.17
C GLN A 86 22.20 -7.03 8.97
N GLY A 87 22.97 -6.21 8.27
CA GLY A 87 23.85 -5.23 8.90
C GLY A 87 23.01 -4.11 9.51
N LEU A 88 23.02 -4.00 10.83
CA LEU A 88 22.46 -2.87 11.57
C LEU A 88 23.53 -1.78 11.69
N ILE A 89 23.36 -0.69 10.96
CA ILE A 89 24.42 0.28 10.73
C ILE A 89 24.05 1.65 11.34
N PRO A 90 24.64 2.01 12.50
CA PRO A 90 24.41 3.31 13.11
C PRO A 90 25.13 4.44 12.36
N LEU A 91 24.53 5.62 12.37
CA LEU A 91 25.18 6.86 11.94
C LEU A 91 26.10 7.41 13.05
N THR A 92 27.30 7.89 12.69
CA THR A 92 28.19 8.66 13.59
C THR A 92 27.79 10.12 13.66
N SER A 93 27.38 10.70 12.53
CA SER A 93 26.91 12.07 12.40
C SER A 93 25.95 12.12 11.21
N CYS A 94 25.03 13.07 11.15
CA CYS A 94 24.18 13.13 9.96
C CYS A 94 24.95 13.68 8.74
N PRO A 95 24.95 13.03 7.56
CA PRO A 95 24.42 11.70 7.20
C PRO A 95 25.53 10.62 7.12
N ARG A 96 26.67 10.81 7.80
CA ARG A 96 27.82 9.91 7.77
C ARG A 96 27.60 8.66 8.63
N VAL A 97 27.82 7.52 8.00
CA VAL A 97 27.83 6.20 8.62
C VAL A 97 29.05 6.02 9.52
N ASP A 98 28.90 5.32 10.64
CA ASP A 98 30.04 4.82 11.39
C ASP A 98 30.68 3.61 10.71
N THR A 99 31.75 3.83 9.94
CA THR A 99 32.46 2.72 9.29
C THR A 99 33.30 1.90 10.26
N ALA A 100 33.63 2.41 11.45
CA ALA A 100 34.46 1.72 12.45
C ALA A 100 33.67 0.70 13.28
N SER A 101 32.37 0.92 13.44
CA SER A 101 31.45 0.00 14.13
C SER A 101 30.91 -1.12 13.24
N VAL A 102 31.26 -1.13 11.95
CA VAL A 102 30.75 -2.11 10.98
C VAL A 102 31.67 -3.32 10.96
N ILE A 103 31.13 -4.47 11.38
CA ILE A 103 31.84 -5.75 11.53
C ILE A 103 32.47 -6.22 10.20
N ASP A 104 31.90 -5.82 9.05
CA ASP A 104 32.42 -6.14 7.72
C ASP A 104 32.33 -4.91 6.77
N PRO A 105 33.43 -4.16 6.60
CA PRO A 105 33.46 -2.97 5.74
C PRO A 105 33.16 -3.24 4.27
N THR A 106 33.27 -4.48 3.79
CA THR A 106 32.96 -4.83 2.39
C THR A 106 31.45 -4.82 2.11
N LYS A 107 30.62 -4.89 3.16
CA LYS A 107 29.15 -4.71 3.10
C LYS A 107 28.71 -3.24 3.00
N LEU A 108 29.66 -2.29 3.03
CA LEU A 108 29.41 -0.85 2.93
C LEU A 108 29.53 -0.30 1.49
N ASP A 109 29.71 -1.13 0.47
CA ASP A 109 29.58 -0.65 -0.91
C ASP A 109 28.10 -0.46 -1.28
N TYR A 110 27.53 0.61 -0.75
CA TYR A 110 26.16 1.01 -1.01
C TYR A 110 25.92 1.37 -2.48
N ARG A 111 26.95 1.45 -3.35
CA ARG A 111 26.74 1.77 -4.78
C ARG A 111 26.13 0.61 -5.57
N LYS A 112 26.22 -0.61 -5.05
CA LYS A 112 25.79 -1.84 -5.74
C LYS A 112 24.80 -2.69 -4.95
N SER A 113 24.72 -2.52 -3.64
CA SER A 113 23.88 -3.35 -2.76
C SER A 113 22.62 -2.59 -2.33
N SER A 114 21.46 -3.26 -2.40
CA SER A 114 20.23 -2.73 -1.82
C SER A 114 20.35 -2.54 -0.31
N PHE A 115 19.82 -1.44 0.19
CA PHE A 115 19.76 -1.15 1.62
C PHE A 115 18.52 -0.30 1.92
N ALA A 116 18.25 -0.10 3.21
CA ALA A 116 17.19 0.80 3.64
C ALA A 116 17.69 1.73 4.72
N TYR A 117 16.99 2.86 4.84
CA TYR A 117 17.27 3.89 5.81
C TYR A 117 16.03 4.14 6.67
N VAL A 118 16.13 4.05 8.00
CA VAL A 118 15.04 4.42 8.91
C VAL A 118 15.13 5.92 9.22
N LEU A 119 14.15 6.68 8.75
CA LEU A 119 14.04 8.12 8.97
C LEU A 119 12.90 8.41 9.94
N THR A 120 13.26 8.98 11.11
CA THR A 120 12.30 9.47 12.10
C THR A 120 12.23 11.00 12.03
N TYR A 121 11.03 11.55 11.83
CA TYR A 121 10.76 12.98 11.80
C TYR A 121 10.61 13.55 13.22
N ASP A 122 10.88 14.84 13.39
CA ASP A 122 10.75 15.47 14.70
C ASP A 122 9.31 15.92 14.98
N THR A 123 8.77 15.53 16.15
CA THR A 123 7.39 15.89 16.54
C THR A 123 7.33 16.98 17.61
N ALA A 124 8.45 17.41 18.21
CA ALA A 124 8.53 18.57 19.10
C ALA A 124 9.99 18.92 19.49
N ASN A 125 10.33 20.21 19.40
CA ASN A 125 11.47 20.92 19.99
C ASN A 125 12.82 20.97 19.22
N GLN A 126 12.98 22.11 18.54
CA GLN A 126 14.25 22.86 18.60
C GLN A 126 14.68 23.03 20.07
N ALA A 127 15.97 22.88 20.34
CA ALA A 127 16.64 23.04 21.65
C ALA A 127 16.63 21.80 22.57
N THR A 128 17.52 20.84 22.29
CA THR A 128 18.80 20.68 23.01
C THR A 128 19.64 19.63 22.26
N ASN A 129 20.75 20.07 21.66
CA ASN A 129 21.84 19.23 21.11
C ASN A 129 22.22 18.15 22.12
N THR A 130 22.13 16.85 21.79
CA THR A 130 23.31 16.05 21.37
C THR A 130 23.00 14.87 20.44
N ASP A 131 21.82 14.78 19.81
CA ASP A 131 21.54 13.78 18.74
C ASP A 131 20.85 14.47 17.55
N SER A 132 21.63 14.95 16.57
CA SER A 132 21.09 15.63 15.39
C SER A 132 20.38 14.63 14.48
N LYS A 133 19.03 14.55 14.57
CA LYS A 133 18.22 13.77 13.64
C LYS A 133 18.47 14.26 12.21
N CYS A 134 18.67 13.33 11.26
CA CYS A 134 18.81 13.70 9.86
C CYS A 134 17.51 14.24 9.27
N SER A 135 17.58 15.34 8.52
CA SER A 135 16.49 15.75 7.65
C SER A 135 16.41 14.84 6.42
N LEU A 136 15.23 14.73 5.81
CA LEU A 136 15.05 14.04 4.53
C LEU A 136 16.01 14.60 3.46
N SER A 137 16.21 15.91 3.42
CA SER A 137 17.13 16.55 2.46
C SER A 137 18.58 16.12 2.64
N GLN A 138 19.06 15.96 3.88
CA GLN A 138 20.41 15.47 4.16
C GLN A 138 20.59 14.01 3.73
N VAL A 139 19.58 13.16 4.00
CA VAL A 139 19.60 11.75 3.58
C VAL A 139 19.61 11.65 2.06
N VAL A 140 18.73 12.40 1.38
CA VAL A 140 18.65 12.39 -0.09
C VAL A 140 19.93 12.92 -0.72
N ALA A 141 20.56 13.95 -0.15
CA ALA A 141 21.84 14.46 -0.64
C ALA A 141 22.97 13.43 -0.52
N ALA A 142 22.94 12.56 0.50
CA ALA A 142 23.97 11.56 0.73
C ALA A 142 23.78 10.28 -0.08
N TYR A 143 22.53 9.82 -0.20
CA TYR A 143 22.21 8.49 -0.72
C TYR A 143 21.44 8.51 -2.04
N GLY A 144 20.98 9.68 -2.50
CA GLY A 144 20.06 9.84 -3.62
C GLY A 144 18.59 9.76 -3.20
N ARG A 145 17.68 9.79 -4.16
CA ARG A 145 16.25 9.60 -3.86
C ARG A 145 16.00 8.12 -3.64
N PRO A 146 15.22 7.72 -2.62
CA PRO A 146 14.80 6.34 -2.47
C PRO A 146 13.86 5.96 -3.62
N ASN A 147 13.87 4.70 -4.05
CA ASN A 147 12.96 4.22 -5.09
C ASN A 147 11.55 3.94 -4.54
N ALA A 148 11.44 3.66 -3.24
CA ALA A 148 10.17 3.50 -2.54
C ALA A 148 10.31 3.91 -1.06
N SER A 149 9.20 4.04 -0.35
CA SER A 149 9.21 4.14 1.10
C SER A 149 8.04 3.37 1.74
N ILE A 150 8.21 2.99 2.99
CA ILE A 150 7.18 2.36 3.82
C ILE A 150 6.91 3.28 5.01
N LEU A 151 5.66 3.70 5.17
CA LEU A 151 5.22 4.47 6.33
C LEU A 151 5.11 3.53 7.54
N ILE A 152 5.84 3.84 8.62
CA ILE A 152 5.82 3.09 9.87
C ILE A 152 4.95 3.80 10.92
N ALA A 153 4.96 5.12 10.93
CA ALA A 153 4.15 5.93 11.83
C ALA A 153 3.82 7.30 11.23
N GLY A 154 2.63 7.83 11.55
CA GLY A 154 2.14 9.12 11.07
C GLY A 154 1.15 8.95 9.91
N SER A 155 1.12 9.92 9.00
CA SER A 155 0.37 9.84 7.74
C SER A 155 1.27 10.19 6.55
N LEU A 156 0.85 9.88 5.32
CA LEU A 156 1.60 10.24 4.11
C LEU A 156 1.87 11.75 4.00
N THR A 157 0.96 12.59 4.50
CA THR A 157 1.13 14.05 4.51
C THR A 157 1.91 14.58 5.71
N ASN A 158 2.02 13.80 6.79
CA ASN A 158 2.76 14.16 7.99
C ASN A 158 3.45 12.91 8.58
N PRO A 159 4.49 12.39 7.90
CA PRO A 159 5.16 11.17 8.34
C PRO A 159 5.91 11.42 9.65
N LYS A 160 5.85 10.46 10.57
CA LYS A 160 6.62 10.47 11.83
C LYS A 160 7.79 9.50 11.77
N GLU A 161 7.61 8.37 11.11
CA GLU A 161 8.68 7.40 10.88
C GLU A 161 8.45 6.67 9.56
N VAL A 162 9.50 6.58 8.74
CA VAL A 162 9.47 5.91 7.44
C VAL A 162 10.72 5.07 7.24
N ILE A 163 10.58 3.98 6.50
CA ILE A 163 11.71 3.25 5.91
C ILE A 163 11.85 3.73 4.48
N LEU A 164 13.02 4.24 4.12
CA LEU A 164 13.39 4.60 2.77
C LEU A 164 14.11 3.41 2.13
N LEU A 165 13.62 2.94 0.98
CA LEU A 165 14.19 1.82 0.25
C LEU A 165 15.12 2.32 -0.87
N TYR A 166 16.30 1.73 -0.95
CA TYR A 166 17.34 2.03 -1.94
C TYR A 166 17.74 0.76 -2.66
N ASP A 167 16.85 0.24 -3.50
CA ASP A 167 17.10 -0.95 -4.27
C ASP A 167 18.18 -0.70 -5.31
N LYS A 168 19.08 -1.67 -5.47
CA LYS A 168 20.26 -1.60 -6.35
C LYS A 168 21.30 -0.55 -5.92
N GLY A 169 21.11 0.07 -4.75
CA GLY A 169 22.08 0.94 -4.10
C GLY A 169 21.87 2.45 -4.30
N VAL A 170 22.80 3.22 -3.75
CA VAL A 170 22.77 4.69 -3.72
C VAL A 170 22.82 5.29 -5.12
N LEU A 171 22.19 6.46 -5.25
CA LEU A 171 22.18 7.29 -6.45
C LEU A 171 21.57 6.63 -7.70
N LYS A 172 21.08 5.39 -7.62
CA LYS A 172 20.40 4.71 -8.73
C LYS A 172 19.11 5.41 -9.13
N ASN A 173 18.42 6.04 -8.17
CA ASN A 173 17.28 6.92 -8.42
C ASN A 173 17.65 8.39 -8.10
N SER A 174 18.58 8.97 -8.84
CA SER A 174 18.89 10.41 -8.76
C SER A 174 18.77 11.02 -10.15
N PRO A 175 17.59 11.55 -10.52
CA PRO A 175 17.45 12.25 -11.79
C PRO A 175 18.27 13.54 -11.77
N ASP A 176 18.69 14.00 -12.95
CA ASP A 176 19.39 15.28 -13.12
C ASP A 176 18.52 16.49 -12.71
N ALA A 177 17.19 16.28 -12.65
CA ALA A 177 16.24 17.31 -12.24
C ALA A 177 16.41 17.68 -10.76
N PRO A 178 16.26 18.98 -10.40
CA PRO A 178 16.27 19.42 -9.00
C PRO A 178 15.24 18.70 -8.14
N LEU A 179 15.53 18.60 -6.83
CA LEU A 179 14.55 18.13 -5.86
C LEU A 179 13.39 19.13 -5.75
N ARG A 180 12.18 18.59 -5.61
CA ARG A 180 11.02 19.43 -5.28
C ARG A 180 11.17 19.97 -3.86
N PRO A 181 10.63 21.17 -3.55
CA PRO A 181 10.69 21.73 -2.21
C PRO A 181 10.12 20.81 -1.13
N GLN A 182 9.09 20.02 -1.47
CA GLN A 182 8.43 19.11 -0.55
C GLN A 182 9.24 17.82 -0.28
N GLY A 183 10.21 17.48 -1.14
CA GLY A 183 10.96 16.24 -1.12
C GLY A 183 10.65 15.29 -2.29
N PRO A 184 11.23 14.07 -2.29
CA PRO A 184 10.96 13.06 -3.32
C PRO A 184 9.51 12.57 -3.26
N SER A 185 8.90 12.38 -4.44
CA SER A 185 7.54 11.82 -4.58
C SER A 185 7.40 10.38 -4.07
N THR A 186 8.53 9.71 -3.77
CA THR A 186 8.59 8.38 -3.19
C THR A 186 8.47 8.39 -1.67
N VAL A 187 8.46 9.58 -1.04
CA VAL A 187 8.39 9.77 0.42
C VAL A 187 7.25 10.69 0.83
N VAL A 188 6.97 11.72 0.02
CA VAL A 188 5.86 12.65 0.25
C VAL A 188 4.90 12.65 -0.94
N PRO A 189 3.59 12.84 -0.68
CA PRO A 189 2.57 12.83 -1.72
C PRO A 189 2.75 14.00 -2.70
N ILE A 190 2.48 13.72 -3.97
CA ILE A 190 2.41 14.71 -5.05
C ILE A 190 1.01 14.75 -5.64
N GLN A 191 0.59 15.88 -6.21
CA GLN A 191 -0.68 15.94 -6.93
C GLN A 191 -0.60 15.11 -8.21
N LEU A 192 -1.73 14.55 -8.65
CA LEU A 192 -1.82 13.79 -9.90
C LEU A 192 -1.28 14.58 -11.12
N SER A 193 -1.52 15.89 -11.19
CA SER A 193 -0.98 16.75 -12.25
C SER A 193 0.54 16.86 -12.29
N GLN A 194 1.24 16.44 -11.23
CA GLN A 194 2.69 16.45 -11.14
C GLN A 194 3.32 15.08 -11.47
N LEU A 195 2.51 14.08 -11.82
CA LEU A 195 2.95 12.76 -12.23
C LEU A 195 3.32 12.77 -13.72
N LEU A 196 4.61 12.84 -14.05
CA LEU A 196 5.06 13.05 -15.42
C LEU A 196 4.81 11.85 -16.36
N GLU A 197 4.51 10.66 -15.85
CA GLU A 197 4.36 9.41 -16.64
C GLU A 197 3.18 9.40 -17.61
N LYS A 198 2.30 10.40 -17.55
CA LYS A 198 1.30 10.60 -18.61
C LYS A 198 1.96 11.06 -19.92
N THR A 199 3.03 11.85 -19.87
CA THR A 199 3.58 12.52 -21.06
C THR A 199 4.38 11.59 -21.97
N ASP A 200 4.81 10.43 -21.48
CA ASP A 200 5.66 9.51 -22.23
C ASP A 200 4.87 8.47 -23.05
N CYS A 201 3.53 8.55 -23.03
CA CYS A 201 2.65 7.71 -23.82
C CYS A 201 2.37 8.30 -25.20
N GLY A 202 3.32 8.15 -26.12
CA GLY A 202 3.17 8.52 -27.53
C GLY A 202 2.31 7.56 -28.38
N GLY A 203 1.71 6.54 -27.76
CA GLY A 203 0.93 5.48 -28.43
C GLY A 203 -0.39 5.14 -27.71
N GLN A 204 -1.01 4.02 -28.09
CA GLN A 204 -2.24 3.51 -27.45
C GLN A 204 -1.98 3.20 -25.96
N THR A 205 -2.94 3.59 -25.11
CA THR A 205 -2.89 3.34 -23.67
C THR A 205 -3.98 2.37 -23.28
N ASP A 206 -3.57 1.25 -22.72
CA ASP A 206 -4.44 0.22 -22.18
C ASP A 206 -4.61 0.48 -20.68
N LEU A 207 -5.85 0.63 -20.22
CA LEU A 207 -6.16 0.75 -18.81
C LEU A 207 -6.83 -0.53 -18.30
N ASN A 208 -6.14 -1.24 -17.43
CA ASN A 208 -6.66 -2.43 -16.76
C ASN A 208 -7.09 -2.05 -15.34
N ILE A 209 -8.27 -2.49 -14.90
CA ILE A 209 -8.78 -2.24 -13.55
C ILE A 209 -9.19 -3.59 -12.98
N VAL A 210 -8.43 -4.10 -12.00
CA VAL A 210 -8.60 -5.42 -11.41
C VAL A 210 -8.69 -5.32 -9.88
N ALA A 211 -9.20 -6.37 -9.24
CA ALA A 211 -9.31 -6.41 -7.79
C ALA A 211 -7.94 -6.59 -7.14
N HIS A 212 -7.21 -7.63 -7.54
CA HIS A 212 -6.01 -8.15 -6.85
C HIS A 212 -4.78 -8.23 -7.76
N GLN A 213 -3.61 -8.28 -7.13
CA GLN A 213 -2.27 -8.16 -7.71
C GLN A 213 -1.91 -9.26 -8.74
N ASP A 214 -2.66 -10.36 -8.76
CA ASP A 214 -2.50 -11.50 -9.66
C ASP A 214 -3.57 -11.59 -10.75
N ASP A 215 -4.66 -10.83 -10.65
CA ASP A 215 -5.84 -10.99 -11.51
C ASP A 215 -5.59 -10.64 -12.97
N ASP A 216 -4.76 -9.65 -13.24
CA ASP A 216 -4.36 -9.26 -14.58
C ASP A 216 -3.46 -10.32 -15.23
N LEU A 217 -2.56 -10.93 -14.45
CA LEU A 217 -1.73 -12.07 -14.86
C LEU A 217 -2.60 -13.31 -15.11
N LEU A 218 -3.61 -13.57 -14.27
CA LEU A 218 -4.45 -14.75 -14.33
C LEU A 218 -5.60 -14.66 -15.32
N PHE A 219 -6.20 -13.49 -15.54
CA PHE A 219 -7.44 -13.36 -16.31
C PHE A 219 -7.29 -12.46 -17.53
N LEU A 220 -6.45 -11.42 -17.47
CA LEU A 220 -6.21 -10.50 -18.61
C LEU A 220 -5.05 -10.97 -19.51
N SER A 221 -4.25 -11.95 -19.11
CA SER A 221 -3.23 -12.58 -19.97
C SER A 221 -3.79 -13.74 -20.82
N PRO A 222 -3.41 -13.85 -22.11
CA PRO A 222 -2.23 -13.22 -22.75
C PRO A 222 -2.44 -11.83 -23.39
N ASP A 223 -3.67 -11.28 -23.45
CA ASP A 223 -3.88 -9.93 -24.02
C ASP A 223 -2.94 -8.89 -23.38
N LEU A 224 -2.83 -8.88 -22.05
CA LEU A 224 -1.91 -8.03 -21.30
C LEU A 224 -0.44 -8.15 -21.76
N SER A 225 0.09 -9.37 -21.81
CA SER A 225 1.52 -9.59 -22.10
C SER A 225 1.84 -9.25 -23.56
N ARG A 226 0.92 -9.53 -24.49
CA ARG A 226 1.05 -9.16 -25.90
C ARG A 226 1.07 -7.65 -26.10
N ASP A 227 0.22 -6.92 -25.39
CA ASP A 227 0.14 -5.46 -25.48
C ASP A 227 1.41 -4.79 -24.93
N ILE A 228 1.94 -5.30 -23.81
CA ILE A 228 3.23 -4.83 -23.25
C ILE A 228 4.39 -5.13 -24.20
N LYS A 229 4.46 -6.35 -24.77
CA LYS A 229 5.50 -6.72 -25.76
C LYS A 229 5.40 -5.93 -27.05
N SER A 230 4.21 -5.45 -27.39
CA SER A 230 3.98 -4.56 -28.54
C SER A 230 4.22 -3.08 -28.20
N GLU A 231 4.85 -2.81 -27.05
CA GLU A 231 5.20 -1.49 -26.54
C GLU A 231 4.04 -0.51 -26.38
N LYS A 232 2.81 -1.01 -26.18
CA LYS A 232 1.69 -0.15 -25.78
C LYS A 232 1.90 0.37 -24.37
N CYS A 233 1.34 1.54 -24.08
CA CYS A 233 1.27 1.99 -22.70
C CYS A 233 0.31 1.08 -21.93
N SER A 234 0.75 0.55 -20.79
CA SER A 234 -0.08 -0.26 -19.89
C SER A 234 -0.20 0.44 -18.54
N ARG A 235 -1.43 0.66 -18.09
CA ARG A 235 -1.76 1.21 -16.78
C ARG A 235 -2.66 0.21 -16.08
N THR A 236 -2.20 -0.41 -15.01
CA THR A 236 -3.01 -1.37 -14.25
C THR A 236 -3.33 -0.81 -12.88
N ILE A 237 -4.62 -0.67 -12.59
CA ILE A 237 -5.16 -0.26 -11.30
C ILE A 237 -5.60 -1.51 -10.54
N TYR A 238 -5.07 -1.69 -9.34
CA TYR A 238 -5.52 -2.68 -8.36
C TYR A 238 -6.36 -1.97 -7.31
N LEU A 239 -7.64 -2.36 -7.19
CA LEU A 239 -8.53 -1.73 -6.21
C LEU A 239 -8.18 -2.13 -4.79
N THR A 240 -7.88 -3.41 -4.55
CA THR A 240 -7.56 -3.90 -3.22
C THR A 240 -6.06 -4.12 -3.03
N ALA A 241 -5.62 -4.21 -1.78
CA ALA A 241 -4.29 -4.66 -1.41
C ALA A 241 -4.14 -6.18 -1.57
N GLY A 242 -5.24 -6.92 -1.77
CA GLY A 242 -5.21 -8.38 -1.75
C GLY A 242 -4.60 -8.92 -0.46
N ASP A 243 -4.86 -8.26 0.66
CA ASP A 243 -4.23 -8.55 1.94
C ASP A 243 -4.68 -9.89 2.52
N ALA A 244 -5.82 -10.43 2.09
CA ALA A 244 -6.42 -11.66 2.64
C ALA A 244 -6.53 -11.64 4.18
N GLY A 245 -6.66 -10.45 4.78
CA GLY A 245 -6.64 -10.23 6.23
C GLY A 245 -5.26 -10.34 6.88
N LEU A 246 -4.18 -10.47 6.12
CA LEU A 246 -2.80 -10.53 6.59
C LEU A 246 -2.19 -9.12 6.73
N ASP A 247 -0.93 -9.07 7.18
CA ASP A 247 -0.28 -7.83 7.56
C ASP A 247 0.17 -6.95 6.37
N GLN A 248 0.62 -5.73 6.71
CA GLN A 248 1.10 -4.73 5.76
C GLN A 248 2.08 -5.29 4.74
N PHE A 249 2.95 -6.16 5.20
CA PHE A 249 4.08 -6.60 4.43
C PHE A 249 3.68 -7.69 3.46
N TYR A 250 2.70 -8.54 3.83
CA TYR A 250 2.17 -9.55 2.92
C TYR A 250 1.65 -8.89 1.63
N TRP A 251 0.82 -7.85 1.74
CA TRP A 251 0.31 -7.17 0.54
C TRP A 251 1.39 -6.37 -0.19
N LEU A 252 2.35 -5.75 0.51
CA LEU A 252 3.51 -5.10 -0.15
C LEU A 252 4.36 -6.11 -0.93
N SER A 253 4.49 -7.35 -0.44
CA SER A 253 5.16 -8.44 -1.15
C SER A 253 4.40 -8.78 -2.42
N ARG A 254 3.06 -8.88 -2.37
CA ARG A 254 2.23 -9.09 -3.58
C ARG A 254 2.42 -8.00 -4.63
N GLU A 255 2.50 -6.72 -4.23
CA GLU A 255 2.80 -5.63 -5.16
C GLU A 255 4.17 -5.80 -5.83
N GLN A 256 5.19 -6.20 -5.06
CA GLN A 256 6.51 -6.52 -5.60
C GLN A 256 6.45 -7.71 -6.56
N GLY A 257 5.60 -8.71 -6.29
CA GLY A 257 5.32 -9.80 -7.21
C GLY A 257 4.81 -9.30 -8.56
N SER A 258 3.88 -8.34 -8.57
CA SER A 258 3.37 -7.74 -9.81
C SER A 258 4.49 -6.98 -10.55
N GLU A 259 5.33 -6.23 -9.84
CA GLU A 259 6.47 -5.52 -10.43
C GLU A 259 7.43 -6.49 -11.15
N VAL A 260 7.80 -7.60 -10.49
CA VAL A 260 8.70 -8.61 -11.09
C VAL A 260 8.03 -9.33 -12.27
N ALA A 261 6.73 -9.64 -12.18
CA ALA A 261 5.99 -10.24 -13.28
C ALA A 261 5.90 -9.30 -14.49
N TYR A 262 5.68 -8.00 -14.27
CA TYR A 262 5.69 -7.00 -15.34
C TYR A 262 7.07 -6.83 -15.96
N SER A 263 8.13 -6.76 -15.15
CA SER A 263 9.50 -6.74 -15.67
C SER A 263 9.81 -7.94 -16.56
N HIS A 264 9.29 -9.14 -16.23
CA HIS A 264 9.44 -10.35 -17.06
C HIS A 264 8.71 -10.25 -18.42
N MET A 265 7.66 -9.44 -18.53
CA MET A 265 6.97 -9.19 -19.80
C MET A 265 7.70 -8.15 -20.68
N THR A 266 8.72 -7.47 -20.15
CA THR A 266 9.52 -6.48 -20.87
C THR A 266 10.89 -7.02 -21.27
N THR A 267 11.59 -6.28 -22.12
CA THR A 267 12.99 -6.56 -22.47
C THR A 267 13.97 -6.22 -21.35
N GLU A 268 13.58 -5.42 -20.36
CA GLU A 268 14.42 -4.95 -19.25
C GLU A 268 13.98 -5.58 -17.93
N SER A 269 14.27 -6.88 -17.76
CA SER A 269 13.80 -7.66 -16.62
C SER A 269 14.44 -7.30 -15.27
N ASP A 270 15.54 -6.53 -15.27
CA ASP A 270 16.23 -6.05 -14.07
C ASP A 270 16.19 -4.51 -13.98
N ASP A 271 15.03 -3.89 -14.25
CA ASP A 271 14.83 -2.45 -14.03
C ASP A 271 14.55 -2.11 -12.54
N LEU A 272 14.83 -0.87 -12.13
CA LEU A 272 14.51 -0.33 -10.83
C LEU A 272 13.09 0.25 -10.84
N TRP A 273 12.19 -0.30 -10.02
CA TRP A 273 10.84 0.24 -9.87
C TRP A 273 10.81 1.43 -8.91
N ILE A 274 10.17 2.52 -9.34
CA ILE A 274 9.99 3.75 -8.57
C ILE A 274 8.52 3.85 -8.13
N LYS A 275 8.26 3.74 -6.83
CA LYS A 275 6.93 3.83 -6.23
C LYS A 275 6.66 5.25 -5.72
N ARG A 276 5.78 5.97 -6.40
CA ARG A 276 5.40 7.36 -6.07
C ARG A 276 4.07 7.40 -5.34
N ILE A 277 3.98 8.25 -4.33
CA ILE A 277 2.75 8.53 -3.62
C ILE A 277 2.02 9.66 -4.36
N VAL A 278 0.83 9.37 -4.87
CA VAL A 278 0.01 10.35 -5.60
C VAL A 278 -1.25 10.63 -4.82
N LYS A 279 -1.53 11.90 -4.63
CA LYS A 279 -2.72 12.44 -3.97
C LYS A 279 -3.77 12.75 -5.03
N LEU A 280 -4.94 12.13 -4.90
CA LEU A 280 -6.12 12.41 -5.73
C LEU A 280 -6.98 13.51 -5.10
N THR A 281 -7.22 13.41 -3.79
CA THR A 281 -7.90 14.42 -2.96
C THR A 281 -7.24 14.50 -1.58
N ASP A 282 -7.77 15.27 -0.64
CA ASP A 282 -7.22 15.38 0.72
C ASP A 282 -7.24 14.07 1.51
N THR A 283 -8.09 13.12 1.13
CA THR A 283 -8.31 11.85 1.83
C THR A 283 -8.13 10.63 0.94
N GLU A 284 -7.57 10.80 -0.26
CA GLU A 284 -7.48 9.75 -1.28
C GLU A 284 -6.07 9.75 -1.88
N PHE A 285 -5.34 8.66 -1.64
CA PHE A 285 -3.98 8.44 -2.11
C PHE A 285 -3.90 7.12 -2.87
N ILE A 286 -2.97 7.08 -3.82
CA ILE A 286 -2.60 5.88 -4.56
C ILE A 286 -1.08 5.78 -4.63
N THR A 287 -0.57 4.56 -4.72
CA THR A 287 0.83 4.31 -5.09
C THR A 287 0.90 4.09 -6.58
N VAL A 288 1.77 4.82 -7.29
CA VAL A 288 2.09 4.58 -8.70
C VAL A 288 3.51 4.06 -8.81
N ALA A 289 3.65 2.77 -9.09
CA ALA A 289 4.92 2.10 -9.34
C ALA A 289 5.20 2.06 -10.84
N THR A 290 6.40 2.45 -11.26
CA THR A 290 6.79 2.46 -12.68
C THR A 290 8.25 2.06 -12.82
N PRO A 291 8.61 1.21 -13.80
CA PRO A 291 10.00 0.93 -14.11
C PRO A 291 10.73 2.22 -14.51
N LYS A 292 11.92 2.46 -13.97
CA LYS A 292 12.71 3.67 -14.23
C LYS A 292 13.01 3.88 -15.71
N THR A 293 13.32 2.83 -16.45
CA THR A 293 13.70 2.90 -17.88
C THR A 293 12.51 2.71 -18.82
N ASN A 294 11.36 2.25 -18.31
CA ASN A 294 10.16 2.02 -19.10
C ASN A 294 8.91 2.72 -18.53
N PRO A 295 8.77 4.06 -18.73
CA PRO A 295 7.61 4.82 -18.27
C PRO A 295 6.30 4.48 -19.01
N LYS A 296 6.35 3.61 -20.02
CA LYS A 296 5.14 3.09 -20.69
C LYS A 296 4.37 2.12 -19.81
N ILE A 297 4.89 1.70 -18.65
CA ILE A 297 4.23 0.79 -17.73
C ILE A 297 4.03 1.47 -16.38
N SER A 298 2.82 1.41 -15.84
CA SER A 298 2.56 1.78 -14.44
C SER A 298 1.60 0.80 -13.77
N LEU A 299 1.94 0.42 -12.54
CA LEU A 299 1.08 -0.30 -11.61
C LEU A 299 0.57 0.70 -10.57
N ILE A 300 -0.73 0.69 -10.32
CA ILE A 300 -1.43 1.71 -9.53
C ILE A 300 -2.21 1.01 -8.43
N PHE A 301 -1.82 1.22 -7.18
CA PHE A 301 -2.39 0.53 -6.02
C PHE A 301 -3.26 1.49 -5.20
N MET A 302 -4.52 1.12 -4.97
CA MET A 302 -5.47 1.89 -4.14
C MET A 302 -5.53 1.40 -2.68
N HIS A 303 -4.96 0.22 -2.41
CA HIS A 303 -4.84 -0.40 -1.08
C HIS A 303 -6.17 -0.63 -0.33
N LEU A 304 -7.32 -0.79 -1.01
CA LEU A 304 -8.57 -1.13 -0.31
C LEU A 304 -8.52 -2.56 0.27
N PRO A 305 -9.29 -2.90 1.30
CA PRO A 305 -9.22 -4.23 1.90
C PRO A 305 -9.82 -5.30 0.99
N ASP A 306 -9.23 -6.49 1.03
CA ASP A 306 -9.77 -7.70 0.43
C ASP A 306 -11.13 -8.04 1.08
N GLY A 307 -12.13 -8.27 0.24
CA GLY A 307 -13.49 -8.55 0.63
C GLY A 307 -13.75 -9.99 1.06
N ASN A 308 -12.74 -10.86 1.07
CA ASN A 308 -12.89 -12.31 1.12
C ASN A 308 -13.75 -12.84 -0.04
N PHE A 309 -13.81 -14.16 -0.21
CA PHE A 309 -14.48 -14.79 -1.35
C PHE A 309 -15.93 -14.30 -1.57
N ASP A 310 -16.69 -14.09 -0.49
CA ASP A 310 -18.12 -13.77 -0.50
C ASP A 310 -18.45 -12.29 -0.22
N GLY A 311 -17.46 -11.46 0.08
CA GLY A 311 -17.67 -10.05 0.44
C GLY A 311 -17.83 -9.81 1.94
N SER A 312 -17.61 -10.84 2.77
CA SER A 312 -17.64 -10.73 4.23
C SER A 312 -16.53 -9.84 4.80
N GLY A 313 -15.41 -9.67 4.10
CA GLY A 313 -14.22 -8.95 4.55
C GLY A 313 -13.47 -9.70 5.66
N PHE A 314 -12.37 -9.10 6.12
CA PHE A 314 -11.55 -9.66 7.21
C PHE A 314 -11.58 -8.80 8.47
N LYS A 315 -11.38 -9.44 9.63
CA LYS A 315 -11.42 -8.77 10.94
C LYS A 315 -10.42 -7.62 11.06
N ASN A 316 -9.21 -7.79 10.53
CA ASN A 316 -8.14 -6.79 10.61
C ASN A 316 -8.49 -5.49 9.87
N SER A 317 -9.41 -5.56 8.90
CA SER A 317 -9.91 -4.43 8.12
C SER A 317 -11.36 -4.08 8.50
N ASN A 318 -11.74 -4.33 9.76
CA ASN A 318 -13.10 -4.10 10.30
C ASN A 318 -14.23 -4.80 9.51
N ASN A 319 -13.91 -5.85 8.77
CA ASN A 319 -14.79 -6.54 7.83
C ASN A 319 -15.35 -5.60 6.74
N GLU A 320 -14.65 -4.52 6.41
CA GLU A 320 -15.00 -3.70 5.25
C GLU A 320 -14.71 -4.48 3.95
N SER A 321 -15.49 -4.21 2.90
CA SER A 321 -15.30 -4.83 1.59
C SER A 321 -15.91 -3.98 0.48
N LEU A 322 -15.41 -4.12 -0.74
CA LEU A 322 -15.98 -3.46 -1.91
C LEU A 322 -17.46 -3.81 -2.08
N ALA A 323 -17.83 -5.08 -1.89
CA ALA A 323 -19.20 -5.55 -2.01
C ALA A 323 -20.16 -4.88 -1.00
N LYS A 324 -19.72 -4.70 0.25
CA LYS A 324 -20.51 -3.98 1.27
C LYS A 324 -20.64 -2.49 0.93
N LEU A 325 -19.58 -1.86 0.43
CA LEU A 325 -19.63 -0.46 -0.01
C LEU A 325 -20.61 -0.29 -1.17
N ALA A 326 -20.52 -1.16 -2.18
CA ALA A 326 -21.37 -1.11 -3.38
C ALA A 326 -22.86 -1.36 -3.09
N THR A 327 -23.15 -2.14 -2.04
CA THR A 327 -24.51 -2.43 -1.56
C THR A 327 -24.97 -1.50 -0.43
N GLN A 328 -24.19 -0.44 -0.13
CA GLN A 328 -24.48 0.56 0.90
C GLN A 328 -24.64 -0.03 2.32
N ARG A 329 -24.09 -1.22 2.58
CA ARG A 329 -24.02 -1.80 3.93
C ARG A 329 -22.96 -1.13 4.80
N ILE A 330 -22.00 -0.47 4.17
CA ILE A 330 -21.08 0.49 4.80
C ILE A 330 -21.12 1.79 3.99
N ALA A 331 -20.95 2.93 4.66
CA ALA A 331 -20.96 4.24 4.01
C ALA A 331 -19.61 4.58 3.39
N MET A 332 -18.52 4.18 4.06
CA MET A 332 -17.13 4.45 3.69
C MET A 332 -16.34 3.15 3.77
N ILE A 333 -15.29 3.06 2.96
CA ILE A 333 -14.23 2.05 3.05
C ILE A 333 -12.89 2.76 3.29
N HIS A 334 -12.01 2.16 4.08
CA HIS A 334 -10.69 2.68 4.41
C HIS A 334 -9.62 1.78 3.79
N SER A 335 -8.53 2.36 3.29
CA SER A 335 -7.39 1.55 2.83
C SER A 335 -6.73 0.82 4.00
N VAL A 336 -6.08 -0.31 3.73
CA VAL A 336 -5.45 -1.17 4.74
C VAL A 336 -4.25 -0.52 5.43
N ASP A 337 -3.73 0.57 4.86
CA ASP A 337 -2.70 1.43 5.45
C ASP A 337 -3.29 2.65 6.21
N GLU A 338 -4.62 2.75 6.28
CA GLU A 338 -5.39 3.83 6.89
C GLU A 338 -5.12 5.23 6.29
N GLN A 339 -4.53 5.30 5.10
CA GLN A 339 -4.18 6.57 4.47
C GLN A 339 -5.31 7.17 3.61
N SER A 340 -6.22 6.32 3.13
CA SER A 340 -7.31 6.73 2.25
C SER A 340 -8.68 6.30 2.77
N THR A 341 -9.70 7.07 2.44
CA THR A 341 -11.10 6.72 2.68
C THR A 341 -11.97 7.09 1.49
N TYR A 342 -12.94 6.22 1.15
CA TYR A 342 -13.81 6.40 0.01
C TYR A 342 -15.26 6.02 0.36
N SER A 343 -16.21 6.89 0.03
CA SER A 343 -17.58 6.44 -0.26
C SER A 343 -17.64 5.75 -1.62
N SER A 344 -18.77 5.09 -1.92
CA SER A 344 -19.01 4.49 -3.24
C SER A 344 -18.85 5.51 -4.37
N ASP A 345 -19.41 6.73 -4.21
CA ASP A 345 -19.35 7.79 -5.22
C ASP A 345 -17.96 8.40 -5.36
N GLN A 346 -17.20 8.49 -4.27
CA GLN A 346 -15.80 8.92 -4.30
C GLN A 346 -14.92 7.91 -5.03
N LEU A 347 -15.10 6.60 -4.79
CA LEU A 347 -14.36 5.57 -5.52
C LEU A 347 -14.65 5.63 -7.03
N ILE A 348 -15.91 5.81 -7.43
CA ILE A 348 -16.29 6.04 -8.84
C ILE A 348 -15.64 7.30 -9.39
N ALA A 349 -15.59 8.39 -8.61
CA ALA A 349 -14.95 9.65 -9.01
C ALA A 349 -13.44 9.51 -9.18
N ALA A 350 -12.77 8.79 -8.28
CA ALA A 350 -11.34 8.52 -8.33
C ALA A 350 -10.98 7.72 -9.59
N LEU A 351 -11.70 6.63 -9.87
CA LEU A 351 -11.53 5.85 -11.11
C LEU A 351 -11.82 6.69 -12.35
N GLY A 352 -12.88 7.50 -12.34
CA GLY A 352 -13.19 8.42 -13.44
C GLY A 352 -12.10 9.47 -13.66
N THR A 353 -11.45 9.93 -12.58
CA THR A 353 -10.30 10.85 -12.64
C THR A 353 -9.11 10.17 -13.31
N LEU A 354 -8.80 8.93 -12.94
CA LEU A 354 -7.71 8.15 -13.55
C LEU A 354 -7.99 7.82 -15.02
N ILE A 355 -9.22 7.45 -15.38
CA ILE A 355 -9.63 7.25 -16.78
C ILE A 355 -9.41 8.53 -17.59
N LYS A 356 -9.88 9.69 -17.11
CA LYS A 356 -9.66 10.99 -17.78
C LYS A 356 -8.20 11.38 -17.83
N TYR A 357 -7.44 11.04 -16.81
CA TYR A 357 -6.01 11.33 -16.73
C TYR A 357 -5.24 10.56 -17.78
N TYR A 358 -5.38 9.23 -17.84
CA TYR A 358 -4.62 8.39 -18.75
C TYR A 358 -5.16 8.33 -20.18
N GLN A 359 -6.41 8.75 -20.43
CA GLN A 359 -7.02 8.80 -21.76
C GLN A 359 -6.86 7.47 -22.54
N PRO A 360 -7.35 6.36 -21.98
CA PRO A 360 -7.11 5.04 -22.56
C PRO A 360 -7.77 4.88 -23.93
N SER A 361 -7.13 4.09 -24.80
CA SER A 361 -7.71 3.57 -26.04
C SER A 361 -8.50 2.27 -25.84
N VAL A 362 -8.32 1.59 -24.71
CA VAL A 362 -9.12 0.44 -24.28
C VAL A 362 -9.16 0.37 -22.76
N ILE A 363 -10.30 -0.02 -22.20
CA ILE A 363 -10.45 -0.31 -20.78
C ILE A 363 -10.77 -1.80 -20.61
N ARG A 364 -10.08 -2.45 -19.68
CA ARG A 364 -10.28 -3.86 -19.33
C ARG A 364 -10.55 -3.99 -17.85
N SER A 365 -11.46 -4.87 -17.47
CA SER A 365 -11.70 -5.21 -16.07
C SER A 365 -12.22 -6.63 -15.93
N GLN A 366 -12.41 -7.08 -14.69
CA GLN A 366 -13.11 -8.33 -14.42
C GLN A 366 -14.61 -8.19 -14.69
N SER A 367 -15.27 -9.33 -14.91
CA SER A 367 -16.72 -9.38 -15.11
C SER A 367 -17.48 -8.93 -13.87
N SER A 368 -18.54 -8.14 -14.06
CA SER A 368 -19.49 -7.81 -12.99
C SER A 368 -20.50 -8.92 -12.68
N GLU A 369 -20.30 -10.13 -13.23
CA GLU A 369 -21.20 -11.26 -13.05
C GLU A 369 -20.61 -12.28 -12.08
N ARG A 370 -21.38 -12.64 -11.03
CA ARG A 370 -20.93 -13.59 -9.99
C ARG A 370 -20.77 -15.03 -10.52
N SER A 371 -21.49 -15.37 -11.58
CA SER A 371 -21.50 -16.68 -12.23
C SER A 371 -21.42 -16.51 -13.75
N TYR A 372 -20.98 -17.55 -14.47
CA TYR A 372 -20.93 -17.53 -15.92
C TYR A 372 -21.32 -18.89 -16.50
N LYS A 373 -22.19 -18.89 -17.53
CA LYS A 373 -22.72 -20.10 -18.19
C LYS A 373 -23.28 -21.16 -17.22
N ASN A 374 -23.91 -20.71 -16.13
CA ASN A 374 -24.51 -21.57 -15.09
C ASN A 374 -23.55 -22.64 -14.53
N ASN A 375 -22.24 -22.36 -14.53
CA ASN A 375 -21.29 -23.28 -13.92
C ASN A 375 -21.29 -23.13 -12.39
N LYS A 376 -20.77 -24.15 -11.70
CA LYS A 376 -20.77 -24.23 -10.22
C LYS A 376 -19.76 -23.30 -9.53
N TYR A 377 -18.85 -22.69 -10.29
CA TYR A 377 -17.78 -21.86 -9.75
C TYR A 377 -18.25 -20.41 -9.74
N LEU A 378 -18.48 -19.89 -8.54
CA LEU A 378 -18.74 -18.48 -8.35
C LEU A 378 -17.39 -17.74 -8.39
N ASP A 379 -17.38 -16.54 -8.97
CA ASP A 379 -16.22 -15.62 -8.99
C ASP A 379 -15.70 -15.17 -7.60
N HIS A 380 -14.87 -14.14 -7.49
CA HIS A 380 -14.64 -13.45 -6.21
C HIS A 380 -15.62 -12.28 -6.04
N SER A 381 -15.98 -11.94 -4.81
CA SER A 381 -16.84 -10.77 -4.53
C SER A 381 -16.22 -9.45 -5.03
N ASP A 382 -14.92 -9.30 -4.82
CA ASP A 382 -14.17 -8.13 -5.30
C ASP A 382 -14.05 -8.10 -6.82
N HIS A 383 -13.89 -9.23 -7.52
CA HIS A 383 -13.85 -9.24 -8.99
C HIS A 383 -15.14 -8.65 -9.58
N VAL A 384 -16.27 -9.14 -9.08
CA VAL A 384 -17.61 -8.65 -9.46
C VAL A 384 -17.76 -7.17 -9.18
N THR A 385 -17.31 -6.75 -8.01
CA THR A 385 -17.49 -5.36 -7.57
C THR A 385 -16.55 -4.40 -8.28
N THR A 386 -15.32 -4.82 -8.59
CA THR A 386 -14.38 -4.10 -9.46
C THR A 386 -14.97 -3.91 -10.86
N GLY A 387 -15.52 -4.97 -11.47
CA GLY A 387 -16.22 -4.87 -12.75
C GLY A 387 -17.38 -3.88 -12.70
N LEU A 388 -18.17 -3.89 -11.62
CA LEU A 388 -19.26 -2.94 -11.39
C LEU A 388 -18.77 -1.49 -11.26
N TYR A 389 -17.74 -1.24 -10.45
CA TYR A 389 -17.18 0.11 -10.27
C TYR A 389 -16.53 0.64 -11.55
N THR A 390 -15.84 -0.22 -12.32
CA THR A 390 -15.32 0.13 -13.64
C THR A 390 -16.44 0.58 -14.57
N LYS A 391 -17.56 -0.16 -14.66
CA LYS A 391 -18.72 0.23 -15.48
C LYS A 391 -19.30 1.58 -15.07
N LYS A 392 -19.48 1.80 -13.76
CA LYS A 392 -20.01 3.09 -13.24
C LYS A 392 -19.06 4.25 -13.53
N ALA A 393 -17.75 4.05 -13.38
CA ALA A 393 -16.74 5.07 -13.69
C ALA A 393 -16.71 5.37 -15.19
N TYR A 394 -16.74 4.33 -16.04
CA TYR A 394 -16.85 4.46 -17.49
C TYR A 394 -18.08 5.27 -17.90
N GLN A 395 -19.26 4.91 -17.37
CA GLN A 395 -20.51 5.64 -17.62
C GLN A 395 -20.40 7.10 -17.20
N ARG A 396 -19.83 7.39 -16.03
CA ARG A 396 -19.63 8.76 -15.54
C ARG A 396 -18.70 9.59 -16.42
N VAL A 397 -17.72 8.97 -17.09
CA VAL A 397 -16.77 9.67 -17.95
C VAL A 397 -17.32 9.89 -19.36
N TYR A 398 -17.99 8.89 -19.95
CA TYR A 398 -18.33 8.87 -21.38
C TYR A 398 -19.82 9.07 -21.70
N SER A 399 -20.72 8.95 -20.72
CA SER A 399 -22.15 9.26 -20.92
C SER A 399 -22.39 10.77 -20.84
N ASN A 400 -23.28 11.30 -21.68
CA ASN A 400 -23.72 12.69 -21.57
C ASN A 400 -24.71 12.89 -20.41
N SER A 401 -25.06 14.14 -20.11
CA SER A 401 -25.99 14.52 -19.01
C SER A 401 -27.39 13.90 -19.12
N SER A 402 -27.76 13.37 -20.29
CA SER A 402 -29.03 12.69 -20.58
C SER A 402 -28.92 11.15 -20.48
N GLY A 403 -27.81 10.62 -19.96
CA GLY A 403 -27.57 9.16 -19.84
C GLY A 403 -27.44 8.45 -21.18
N THR A 404 -27.40 9.20 -22.28
CA THR A 404 -27.22 8.69 -23.63
C THR A 404 -25.74 8.73 -23.99
N VAL A 405 -25.27 7.71 -24.68
CA VAL A 405 -23.88 7.62 -25.09
C VAL A 405 -23.60 8.68 -26.16
N SER A 406 -22.64 9.56 -25.89
CA SER A 406 -22.16 10.57 -26.81
C SER A 406 -21.53 9.88 -28.03
N ASN A 407 -22.20 9.89 -29.19
CA ASN A 407 -21.73 9.37 -30.48
C ASN A 407 -20.93 8.04 -30.42
N PRO A 408 -21.55 6.87 -30.68
CA PRO A 408 -20.93 5.55 -30.48
C PRO A 408 -19.60 5.32 -31.24
N LYS A 409 -19.26 6.16 -32.23
CA LYS A 409 -17.97 6.12 -32.94
C LYS A 409 -16.76 6.62 -32.13
N ASN A 410 -16.98 7.29 -30.99
CA ASN A 410 -15.92 7.86 -30.14
C ASN A 410 -15.80 7.19 -28.76
N LEU A 411 -16.42 6.02 -28.57
CA LEU A 411 -16.32 5.28 -27.32
C LEU A 411 -15.01 4.52 -27.22
N VAL A 412 -14.44 4.52 -26.03
CA VAL A 412 -13.31 3.66 -25.68
C VAL A 412 -13.85 2.25 -25.44
N PRO A 413 -13.40 1.21 -26.17
CA PRO A 413 -13.86 -0.15 -25.94
C PRO A 413 -13.66 -0.59 -24.48
N LEU A 414 -14.69 -1.22 -23.92
CA LEU A 414 -14.68 -1.76 -22.56
C LEU A 414 -14.84 -3.28 -22.62
N TYR A 415 -13.87 -4.01 -22.09
CA TYR A 415 -13.88 -5.47 -22.06
C TYR A 415 -13.96 -6.01 -20.62
N ALA A 416 -14.71 -7.09 -20.45
CA ALA A 416 -14.79 -7.88 -19.24
C ALA A 416 -14.03 -9.20 -19.39
N TYR A 417 -13.23 -9.56 -18.41
CA TYR A 417 -12.61 -10.88 -18.32
C TYR A 417 -13.29 -11.68 -17.21
N ILE A 418 -13.67 -12.92 -17.52
CA ILE A 418 -14.28 -13.83 -16.55
C ILE A 418 -13.20 -14.30 -15.57
N GLY A 419 -13.46 -14.21 -14.26
CA GLY A 419 -12.56 -14.66 -13.20
C GLY A 419 -12.68 -16.15 -12.92
N TYR A 420 -12.92 -16.55 -11.67
CA TYR A 420 -12.94 -17.96 -11.28
C TYR A 420 -13.92 -18.87 -12.04
N PRO A 421 -15.07 -18.38 -12.58
CA PRO A 421 -15.94 -19.24 -13.37
C PRO A 421 -15.25 -19.89 -14.57
N ILE A 422 -14.13 -19.37 -15.08
CA ILE A 422 -13.39 -20.03 -16.17
C ILE A 422 -12.95 -21.46 -15.82
N HIS A 423 -12.80 -21.78 -14.53
CA HIS A 423 -12.47 -23.13 -14.06
C HIS A 423 -13.34 -24.21 -14.73
N GLY A 424 -14.64 -23.97 -14.84
CA GLY A 424 -15.61 -24.95 -15.33
C GLY A 424 -15.76 -25.00 -16.86
N ILE A 425 -14.88 -24.36 -17.61
CA ILE A 425 -15.01 -24.18 -19.07
C ILE A 425 -13.82 -24.85 -19.77
N HIS A 426 -13.89 -25.09 -21.07
CA HIS A 426 -12.79 -25.71 -21.82
C HIS A 426 -11.52 -24.84 -21.84
N ASP A 427 -10.36 -25.47 -21.98
CA ASP A 427 -9.11 -24.77 -22.29
C ASP A 427 -9.29 -24.04 -23.65
N ASN A 428 -8.81 -22.81 -23.76
CA ASN A 428 -8.92 -22.03 -25.01
C ASN A 428 -7.65 -21.27 -25.39
N LEU A 429 -6.59 -21.39 -24.60
CA LEU A 429 -5.27 -20.85 -24.93
C LEU A 429 -4.45 -21.87 -25.72
N THR A 430 -3.57 -21.36 -26.59
CA THR A 430 -2.55 -22.20 -27.21
C THR A 430 -1.55 -22.69 -26.16
N PHE A 431 -0.77 -23.71 -26.49
CA PHE A 431 0.32 -24.17 -25.61
C PHE A 431 1.32 -23.04 -25.32
N SER A 432 1.70 -22.27 -26.34
CA SER A 432 2.64 -21.14 -26.19
C SER A 432 2.09 -20.05 -25.27
N ASP A 433 0.82 -19.66 -25.44
CA ASP A 433 0.19 -18.65 -24.58
C ASP A 433 0.08 -19.13 -23.13
N SER A 434 -0.32 -20.38 -22.92
CA SER A 434 -0.42 -20.97 -21.59
C SER A 434 0.94 -21.06 -20.90
N GLN A 435 2.00 -21.39 -21.65
CA GLN A 435 3.36 -21.47 -21.15
C GLN A 435 3.88 -20.08 -20.74
N GLU A 436 3.74 -19.08 -21.60
CA GLU A 436 4.15 -17.70 -21.29
C GLU A 436 3.41 -17.13 -20.09
N LYS A 437 2.09 -17.34 -20.04
CA LYS A 437 1.25 -16.94 -18.91
C LYS A 437 1.71 -17.60 -17.62
N THR A 438 1.97 -18.91 -17.65
CA THR A 438 2.48 -19.66 -16.49
C THR A 438 3.84 -19.15 -16.04
N GLN A 439 4.78 -18.91 -16.95
CA GLN A 439 6.12 -18.42 -16.62
C GLN A 439 6.09 -17.03 -15.98
N THR A 440 5.23 -16.14 -16.50
CA THR A 440 5.03 -14.80 -15.94
C THR A 440 4.38 -14.86 -14.57
N PHE A 441 3.32 -15.66 -14.40
CA PHE A 441 2.67 -15.87 -13.10
C PHE A 441 3.63 -16.44 -12.05
N LEU A 442 4.54 -17.34 -12.44
CA LEU A 442 5.54 -17.89 -11.52
C LEU A 442 6.62 -16.88 -11.09
N GLN A 443 6.76 -15.73 -11.77
CA GLN A 443 7.57 -14.63 -11.24
C GLN A 443 6.87 -13.95 -10.07
N TYR A 444 5.57 -13.70 -10.21
CA TYR A 444 4.71 -13.19 -9.15
C TYR A 444 4.65 -14.15 -7.95
N ALA A 445 4.48 -15.45 -8.20
CA ALA A 445 4.27 -16.46 -7.17
C ALA A 445 5.37 -16.51 -6.10
N LYS A 446 6.61 -16.13 -6.44
CA LYS A 446 7.73 -16.03 -5.49
C LYS A 446 7.48 -15.07 -4.33
N PHE A 447 6.53 -14.15 -4.50
CA PHE A 447 6.19 -13.09 -3.56
C PHE A 447 4.81 -13.28 -2.91
N ASP A 448 4.09 -14.34 -3.27
CA ASP A 448 2.79 -14.68 -2.70
C ASP A 448 2.77 -16.15 -2.30
N SER A 449 2.88 -16.40 -0.99
CA SER A 449 2.86 -17.76 -0.45
C SER A 449 1.48 -18.43 -0.54
N GLY A 450 0.42 -17.68 -0.87
CA GLY A 450 -0.95 -18.17 -1.03
C GLY A 450 -1.21 -18.83 -2.39
N VAL A 451 -0.27 -18.76 -3.33
CA VAL A 451 -0.44 -19.31 -4.69
C VAL A 451 0.47 -20.51 -4.96
N CYS A 452 0.24 -21.22 -6.06
CA CYS A 452 1.12 -22.31 -6.48
C CYS A 452 2.53 -21.80 -6.84
N GLN A 453 3.56 -22.55 -6.43
CA GLN A 453 4.96 -22.07 -6.46
C GLN A 453 5.82 -22.63 -7.59
N SER A 454 5.31 -23.61 -8.34
CA SER A 454 6.02 -24.22 -9.47
C SER A 454 5.04 -24.68 -10.55
N VAL A 455 5.54 -24.94 -11.75
CA VAL A 455 4.72 -25.49 -12.86
C VAL A 455 4.00 -26.77 -12.42
N VAL A 456 4.69 -27.64 -11.67
CA VAL A 456 4.15 -28.91 -11.17
C VAL A 456 3.04 -28.65 -10.13
N ASP A 457 3.25 -27.72 -9.21
CA ASP A 457 2.26 -27.39 -8.18
C ASP A 457 1.03 -26.71 -8.80
N CYS A 458 1.23 -25.81 -9.75
CA CYS A 458 0.15 -25.16 -10.47
C CYS A 458 -0.66 -26.17 -11.28
N ALA A 459 -0.01 -27.11 -11.97
CA ALA A 459 -0.71 -28.15 -12.74
C ALA A 459 -1.53 -29.10 -11.85
N LYS A 460 -1.08 -29.36 -10.61
CA LYS A 460 -1.81 -30.17 -9.62
C LYS A 460 -2.91 -29.37 -8.92
N SER A 461 -2.79 -28.06 -8.85
CA SER A 461 -3.81 -27.19 -8.27
C SER A 461 -5.08 -27.22 -9.11
N THR A 462 -6.21 -27.51 -8.46
CA THR A 462 -7.51 -27.44 -9.11
C THR A 462 -7.85 -26.01 -9.54
N THR A 463 -7.34 -24.99 -8.85
CA THR A 463 -7.56 -23.58 -9.19
C THR A 463 -6.63 -23.12 -10.32
N TYR A 464 -5.34 -22.94 -10.02
CA TYR A 464 -4.37 -22.32 -10.92
C TYR A 464 -4.12 -23.15 -12.19
N GLY A 465 -4.14 -24.49 -12.09
CA GLY A 465 -4.01 -25.38 -13.26
C GLY A 465 -5.14 -25.17 -14.27
N SER A 466 -6.31 -24.75 -13.80
CA SER A 466 -7.44 -24.39 -14.65
C SER A 466 -7.30 -22.97 -15.22
N TYR A 467 -6.90 -21.99 -14.41
CA TYR A 467 -6.82 -20.58 -14.85
C TYR A 467 -5.72 -20.34 -15.89
N LEU A 468 -4.56 -20.97 -15.73
CA LEU A 468 -3.39 -20.73 -16.58
C LEU A 468 -3.52 -21.23 -18.02
N LYS A 469 -4.57 -22.01 -18.34
CA LYS A 469 -4.86 -22.53 -19.69
C LYS A 469 -6.04 -21.84 -20.38
N ARG A 470 -6.58 -20.81 -19.73
CA ARG A 470 -7.85 -20.17 -20.13
C ARG A 470 -7.75 -18.66 -20.09
N GLN A 471 -8.51 -18.02 -20.97
CA GLN A 471 -8.86 -16.61 -20.90
C GLN A 471 -10.21 -16.40 -21.60
N TYR A 472 -11.19 -15.87 -20.88
CA TYR A 472 -12.50 -15.59 -21.46
C TYR A 472 -12.81 -14.11 -21.36
N LYS A 473 -12.94 -13.47 -22.52
CA LYS A 473 -13.22 -12.04 -22.71
C LYS A 473 -14.62 -11.83 -23.25
N LEU A 474 -15.32 -10.84 -22.73
CA LEU A 474 -16.61 -10.32 -23.17
C LEU A 474 -16.43 -8.85 -23.57
N GLU A 475 -17.18 -8.39 -24.56
CA GLU A 475 -17.32 -6.98 -24.91
C GLU A 475 -18.56 -6.42 -24.18
N TYR A 476 -18.44 -5.22 -23.60
CA TYR A 476 -19.54 -4.55 -22.88
C TYR A 476 -20.21 -3.44 -23.67
#